data_AF-A0AAX3T549-F1
#
_entry.id   AF-A0AAX3T549-F1
#
_cell.length_a   1.000
_cell.length_b   1.000
_cell.length_c   1.000
_cell.angle_alpha   90.00
_cell.angle_beta   90.00
_cell.angle_gamma   90.00
#
_symmetry.space_group_name_H-M   'P 1'
#
loop_
_entity.id
_entity.type
_entity.pdbx_description
1 polymer ?
#
loop_
_entity_poly.entity_id
_entity_poly.type
_entity_poly.pdbx_seq_one_letter_code
_entity_poly.pdbx_strand_id
1 'polypeptide(L)'
;MTTVYFLIAAVALLGAGVLLWLDRQRSSVARHQRAVWGDEHEFKFRESDTKLRKVFRRATMNVGDHIPVQDVAYGHYAGVEAVVFDLSETATVIAVRRSSPSHVVVDLRHEDVLAPAEEDVELLGAMGPRVMFSNNLDVARRVCDRRMVALANKAPAFVEVLWNEGNWALGSMPVTNDPAKLNTGLEVVRRFADLLRVLPPMREPEDSPDPRDPHGPTRAELADEKTESLRDKRRRQAAGTSTAAASQTGASGDPESPAAARKPPASSTGGRRMSPMPVRGSAGTSDDAPRRDTGERPNRHRN
;
A
#
# COMPACT_ATOMS: atom_id res chain seq x y z
N MET A 1 34.73 48.55 27.71
CA MET A 1 33.87 47.34 27.83
C MET A 1 33.29 46.93 26.48
N THR A 2 32.61 47.82 25.73
CA THR A 2 32.01 47.52 24.41
C THR A 2 32.99 47.06 23.32
N THR A 3 34.20 47.60 23.28
CA THR A 3 35.23 47.25 22.27
C THR A 3 35.67 45.78 22.34
N VAL A 4 35.75 45.22 23.57
CA VAL A 4 36.13 43.82 23.78
C VAL A 4 35.03 42.89 23.27
N TYR A 5 33.77 43.21 23.54
CA TYR A 5 32.63 42.43 23.01
C TYR A 5 32.55 42.48 21.49
N PHE A 6 32.86 43.62 20.86
CA PHE A 6 32.94 43.73 19.39
C PHE A 6 34.03 42.85 18.79
N LEU A 7 35.21 42.79 19.41
CA LEU A 7 36.30 41.93 18.95
C LEU A 7 35.94 40.44 19.07
N ILE A 8 35.33 40.04 20.19
CA ILE A 8 34.86 38.67 20.39
C ILE A 8 33.78 38.33 19.35
N ALA A 9 32.83 39.23 19.12
CA ALA A 9 31.78 39.04 18.12
C ALA A 9 32.36 38.92 16.70
N ALA A 10 33.33 39.76 16.33
CA ALA A 10 33.98 39.70 15.02
C ALA A 10 34.73 38.38 14.80
N VAL A 11 35.46 37.90 15.81
CA VAL A 11 36.16 36.60 15.76
C VAL A 11 35.16 35.45 15.67
N ALA A 12 34.06 35.50 16.44
CA ALA A 12 33.01 34.49 16.37
C ALA A 12 32.32 34.45 14.99
N LEU A 13 32.05 35.61 14.39
CA LEU A 13 31.43 35.72 13.07
C LEU A 13 32.36 35.21 11.97
N LEU A 14 33.66 35.53 12.05
CA LEU A 14 34.68 34.96 11.16
C LEU A 14 34.76 33.44 11.32
N GLY A 15 34.78 32.93 12.55
CA GLY A 15 34.78 31.50 12.83
C GLY A 15 33.56 30.78 12.25
N ALA A 16 32.36 31.34 12.43
CA ALA A 16 31.12 30.82 11.84
C ALA A 16 31.15 30.84 10.31
N GLY A 17 31.68 31.91 9.70
CA GLY A 17 31.86 32.00 8.25
C GLY A 17 32.78 30.93 7.69
N VAL A 18 33.91 30.66 8.36
CA VAL A 18 34.85 29.60 7.98
C VAL A 18 34.22 28.22 8.11
N LEU A 19 33.48 27.97 9.19
CA LEU A 19 32.77 26.70 9.39
C LEU A 19 31.71 26.46 8.31
N LEU A 20 30.90 27.47 7.98
CA LEU A 20 29.93 27.39 6.88
C LEU A 20 30.60 27.13 5.53
N TRP A 21 31.76 27.74 5.29
CA TRP A 21 32.51 27.50 4.05
C TRP A 21 33.04 26.06 3.96
N LEU A 22 33.59 25.52 5.04
CA LEU A 22 34.05 24.13 5.11
C LEU A 22 32.89 23.14 4.96
N ASP A 23 31.76 23.43 5.59
CA ASP A 23 30.55 22.61 5.49
C ASP A 23 30.01 22.59 4.04
N ARG A 24 30.00 23.75 3.38
CA ARG A 24 29.62 23.87 1.97
C ARG A 24 30.58 23.13 1.04
N GLN A 25 31.89 23.13 1.32
CA GLN A 25 32.86 22.34 0.56
C GLN A 25 32.66 20.83 0.76
N ARG A 26 32.50 20.37 2.00
CA ARG A 26 32.21 18.95 2.29
C ARG A 26 30.96 18.48 1.57
N SER A 27 29.92 19.31 1.59
CA SER A 27 28.71 19.10 0.81
C SER A 27 29.04 18.92 -0.66
N SER A 28 29.78 19.85 -1.29
CA SER A 28 30.10 19.77 -2.72
C SER A 28 30.90 18.51 -3.13
N VAL A 29 31.84 18.06 -2.29
CA VAL A 29 32.62 16.83 -2.53
C VAL A 29 31.74 15.59 -2.42
N ALA A 30 30.83 15.55 -1.45
CA ALA A 30 29.86 14.45 -1.30
C ALA A 30 28.92 14.36 -2.52
N ARG A 31 28.49 15.49 -3.09
CA ARG A 31 27.69 15.52 -4.33
C ARG A 31 28.46 14.95 -5.52
N HIS A 32 29.77 15.22 -5.58
CA HIS A 32 30.63 14.65 -6.60
C HIS A 32 30.69 13.12 -6.50
N GLN A 33 30.67 12.55 -5.29
CA GLN A 33 30.65 11.09 -5.11
C GLN A 33 29.38 10.44 -5.68
N ARG A 34 28.20 11.05 -5.49
CA ARG A 34 26.95 10.58 -6.10
C ARG A 34 27.02 10.62 -7.63
N ALA A 35 27.54 11.70 -8.19
CA ALA A 35 27.69 11.84 -9.63
C ALA A 35 28.64 10.77 -10.21
N VAL A 36 29.81 10.59 -9.59
CA VAL A 36 30.80 9.56 -10.00
C VAL A 36 30.22 8.16 -9.89
N TRP A 37 29.55 7.83 -8.77
CA TRP A 37 28.87 6.55 -8.62
C TRP A 37 27.76 6.34 -9.65
N GLY A 38 27.04 7.42 -9.98
CA GLY A 38 26.02 7.41 -11.03
C GLY A 38 26.62 7.07 -12.39
N ASP A 39 27.74 7.70 -12.75
CA ASP A 39 28.44 7.44 -14.01
C ASP A 39 28.89 5.96 -14.13
N GLU A 40 29.36 5.35 -13.03
CA GLU A 40 29.70 3.91 -12.98
C GLU A 40 28.51 2.98 -13.28
N HIS A 41 27.28 3.46 -13.02
CA HIS A 41 26.03 2.73 -13.26
C HIS A 41 25.29 3.22 -14.52
N GLU A 42 25.93 4.05 -15.35
CA GLU A 42 25.31 4.71 -16.51
C GLU A 42 24.06 5.55 -16.14
N PHE A 43 24.01 6.03 -14.89
CA PHE A 43 22.98 6.93 -14.43
C PHE A 43 23.36 8.37 -14.75
N LYS A 44 22.36 9.16 -15.10
CA LYS A 44 22.49 10.59 -15.26
C LYS A 44 22.33 11.27 -13.92
N PHE A 45 23.18 12.26 -13.66
CA PHE A 45 23.13 13.06 -12.44
C PHE A 45 22.37 14.37 -12.63
N ARG A 46 21.63 14.77 -11.60
CA ARG A 46 21.00 16.09 -11.43
C ARG A 46 21.14 16.53 -9.99
N GLU A 47 21.41 17.81 -9.78
CA GLU A 47 21.55 18.36 -8.43
C GLU A 47 20.26 18.29 -7.61
N SER A 48 19.09 18.41 -8.26
CA SER A 48 17.77 18.38 -7.61
C SER A 48 16.68 18.01 -8.62
N ASP A 49 15.61 17.38 -8.14
CA ASP A 49 14.37 17.17 -8.91
C ASP A 49 13.13 17.27 -8.01
N THR A 50 12.44 18.41 -8.09
CA THR A 50 11.23 18.68 -7.28
C THR A 50 10.02 17.85 -7.69
N LYS A 51 10.04 17.19 -8.86
CA LYS A 51 8.92 16.34 -9.29
C LYS A 51 8.81 15.08 -8.44
N LEU A 52 9.92 14.58 -7.89
CA LEU A 52 9.94 13.37 -7.06
C LEU A 52 9.05 13.52 -5.81
N ARG A 53 8.94 14.73 -5.24
CA ARG A 53 8.00 15.06 -4.14
C ARG A 53 6.53 14.99 -4.53
N LYS A 54 6.22 15.09 -5.83
CA LYS A 54 4.83 14.99 -6.33
C LYS A 54 4.44 13.54 -6.61
N VAL A 55 5.43 12.72 -6.99
CA VAL A 55 5.27 11.31 -7.35
C VAL A 55 5.20 10.42 -6.11
N PHE A 56 6.04 10.67 -5.11
CA PHE A 56 6.08 9.88 -3.88
C PHE A 56 5.68 10.72 -2.68
N ARG A 57 4.80 10.17 -1.84
CA ARG A 57 4.23 10.88 -0.69
C ARG A 57 4.21 10.05 0.58
N ARG A 58 4.44 8.74 0.49
CA ARG A 58 4.34 7.81 1.62
C ARG A 58 5.68 7.54 2.31
N ALA A 59 5.59 6.99 3.50
CA ALA A 59 6.70 6.53 4.32
C ALA A 59 7.74 7.66 4.50
N THR A 60 8.99 7.40 4.15
CA THR A 60 10.10 8.37 4.30
C THR A 60 9.90 9.63 3.45
N MET A 61 9.00 9.63 2.47
CA MET A 61 8.65 10.82 1.69
C MET A 61 7.62 11.73 2.39
N ASN A 62 7.00 11.27 3.49
CA ASN A 62 6.09 12.05 4.33
C ASN A 62 6.88 13.00 5.26
N VAL A 63 7.60 13.93 4.63
CA VAL A 63 8.43 14.96 5.27
C VAL A 63 7.92 16.34 4.89
N GLY A 64 8.27 17.36 5.68
CA GLY A 64 7.86 18.74 5.38
C GLY A 64 8.30 19.20 3.99
N ASP A 65 7.53 20.10 3.38
CA ASP A 65 7.81 20.65 2.03
C ASP A 65 9.14 21.41 1.94
N HIS A 66 9.65 21.87 3.09
CA HIS A 66 10.94 22.57 3.20
C HIS A 66 12.15 21.64 3.04
N ILE A 67 11.99 20.32 3.08
CA ILE A 67 13.07 19.34 2.90
C ILE A 67 13.31 19.13 1.39
N PRO A 68 14.39 19.65 0.80
CA PRO A 68 14.63 19.52 -0.63
C PRO A 68 15.07 18.10 -0.99
N VAL A 69 14.73 17.72 -2.22
CA VAL A 69 15.32 16.57 -2.91
C VAL A 69 16.61 17.03 -3.59
N GLN A 70 17.70 16.30 -3.37
CA GLN A 70 19.00 16.60 -3.94
C GLN A 70 19.74 15.33 -4.39
N ASP A 71 20.86 15.52 -5.08
CA ASP A 71 21.80 14.46 -5.42
C ASP A 71 21.13 13.29 -6.16
N VAL A 72 20.40 13.64 -7.22
CA VAL A 72 19.53 12.72 -7.98
C VAL A 72 20.35 12.02 -9.06
N ALA A 73 20.56 10.72 -8.90
CA ALA A 73 21.09 9.83 -9.92
C ALA A 73 19.96 8.98 -10.50
N TYR A 74 19.72 9.05 -11.81
CA TYR A 74 18.61 8.33 -12.46
C TYR A 74 19.05 7.62 -13.73
N GLY A 75 18.51 6.43 -13.98
CA GLY A 75 18.89 5.62 -15.12
C GLY A 75 18.10 4.31 -15.18
N HIS A 76 18.73 3.25 -15.67
CA HIS A 76 18.15 1.92 -15.70
C HIS A 76 19.03 0.95 -14.93
N TYR A 77 18.45 0.19 -14.00
CA TYR A 77 19.13 -0.86 -13.26
C TYR A 77 18.47 -2.20 -13.56
N ALA A 78 19.25 -3.17 -14.04
CA ALA A 78 18.73 -4.48 -14.45
C ALA A 78 17.53 -4.38 -15.41
N GLY A 79 17.58 -3.44 -16.37
CA GLY A 79 16.57 -3.25 -17.41
C GLY A 79 15.31 -2.49 -17.00
N VAL A 80 15.22 -1.97 -15.77
CA VAL A 80 14.09 -1.17 -15.29
C VAL A 80 14.54 0.20 -14.83
N GLU A 81 13.69 1.21 -14.97
CA GLU A 81 13.99 2.57 -14.51
C GLU A 81 14.27 2.58 -13.00
N ALA A 82 15.31 3.29 -12.61
CA ALA A 82 15.71 3.46 -11.23
C ALA A 82 16.15 4.91 -10.98
N VAL A 83 15.91 5.38 -9.77
CA VAL A 83 16.37 6.69 -9.29
C VAL A 83 16.84 6.57 -7.85
N VAL A 84 17.96 7.21 -7.55
CA VAL A 84 18.54 7.34 -6.21
C VAL A 84 18.68 8.82 -5.92
N PHE A 85 18.20 9.27 -4.77
CA PHE A 85 18.22 10.67 -4.40
C PHE A 85 18.25 10.82 -2.88
N ASP A 86 18.66 11.99 -2.42
CA ASP A 86 18.69 12.31 -1.00
C ASP A 86 17.56 13.28 -0.66
N LEU A 87 16.87 13.00 0.44
CA LEU A 87 16.09 13.98 1.19
C LEU A 87 17.06 14.64 2.17
N SER A 88 17.27 15.95 2.02
CA SER A 88 18.30 16.69 2.77
C SER A 88 18.29 16.35 4.26
N GLU A 89 19.44 15.85 4.74
CA GLU A 89 19.68 15.46 6.14
C GLU A 89 18.72 14.41 6.71
N THR A 90 17.84 13.83 5.89
CA THR A 90 16.79 12.92 6.33
C THR A 90 17.10 11.48 5.94
N ALA A 91 17.20 11.19 4.64
CA ALA A 91 17.43 9.84 4.15
C ALA A 91 17.92 9.83 2.70
N THR A 92 18.65 8.78 2.33
CA THR A 92 18.83 8.39 0.93
C THR A 92 17.68 7.47 0.53
N VAL A 93 17.01 7.80 -0.57
CA VAL A 93 15.89 7.04 -1.13
C VAL A 93 16.28 6.45 -2.47
N ILE A 94 15.95 5.18 -2.65
CA ILE A 94 16.11 4.44 -3.90
C ILE A 94 14.72 4.03 -4.36
N ALA A 95 14.37 4.34 -5.61
CA ALA A 95 13.13 3.92 -6.22
C ALA A 95 13.41 3.14 -7.51
N VAL A 96 12.75 1.99 -7.66
CA VAL A 96 12.85 1.11 -8.82
C VAL A 96 11.45 0.89 -9.40
N ARG A 97 11.32 1.05 -10.71
CA ARG A 97 10.04 0.94 -11.39
C ARG A 97 9.58 -0.51 -11.43
N ARG A 98 8.29 -0.71 -11.20
CA ARG A 98 7.55 -1.96 -11.27
C ARG A 98 6.82 -2.06 -12.61
N SER A 99 6.53 -3.28 -13.03
CA SER A 99 5.81 -3.55 -14.28
C SER A 99 4.34 -3.12 -14.25
N SER A 100 3.68 -3.24 -13.09
CA SER A 100 2.27 -2.86 -12.91
C SER A 100 2.07 -2.03 -11.62
N PRO A 101 1.28 -0.94 -11.70
CA PRO A 101 0.85 -0.22 -10.51
C PRO A 101 -0.15 -1.05 -9.69
N SER A 102 -0.22 -0.80 -8.38
CA SER A 102 -1.22 -1.40 -7.49
C SER A 102 -1.70 -0.39 -6.46
N HIS A 103 -2.98 -0.45 -6.10
CA HIS A 103 -3.54 0.27 -4.95
C HIS A 103 -3.15 -0.36 -3.61
N VAL A 104 -2.71 -1.62 -3.61
CA VAL A 104 -2.26 -2.28 -2.39
C VAL A 104 -0.87 -1.76 -2.05
N VAL A 105 -0.76 -1.22 -0.83
CA VAL A 105 0.48 -0.74 -0.24
C VAL A 105 1.02 -1.83 0.66
N VAL A 106 2.29 -2.16 0.46
CA VAL A 106 3.09 -2.99 1.36
C VAL A 106 4.19 -2.08 1.88
N ASP A 107 4.30 -1.97 3.20
CA ASP A 107 5.33 -1.20 3.91
C ASP A 107 6.04 -2.15 4.88
N LEU A 108 7.35 -2.32 4.70
CA LEU A 108 8.19 -3.24 5.44
C LEU A 108 9.33 -2.43 6.09
N ARG A 109 9.29 -2.33 7.42
CA ARG A 109 10.23 -1.53 8.21
C ARG A 109 11.16 -2.39 9.03
N HIS A 110 12.39 -1.95 9.25
CA HIS A 110 13.23 -2.50 10.31
C HIS A 110 12.55 -2.33 11.67
N GLU A 111 12.77 -3.27 12.59
CA GLU A 111 12.10 -3.27 13.90
C GLU A 111 12.41 -2.03 14.77
N ASP A 112 13.58 -1.42 14.56
CA ASP A 112 14.01 -0.19 15.24
C ASP A 112 13.39 1.09 14.66
N VAL A 113 12.62 0.98 13.58
CA VAL A 113 12.01 2.12 12.89
C VAL A 113 10.55 2.26 13.32
N LEU A 114 10.13 3.50 13.55
CA LEU A 114 8.75 3.81 13.92
C LEU A 114 7.75 3.26 12.89
N ALA A 115 6.59 2.81 13.39
CA ALA A 115 5.47 2.41 12.56
C ALA A 115 5.03 3.54 11.60
N PRO A 116 4.39 3.21 10.46
CA PRO A 116 3.84 4.21 9.56
C PRO A 116 2.97 5.23 10.27
N ALA A 117 3.11 6.50 9.87
CA ALA A 117 2.27 7.59 10.38
C ALA A 117 0.91 7.61 9.66
N GLU A 118 0.84 6.99 8.49
CA GLU A 118 -0.35 6.87 7.68
C GLU A 118 -1.41 5.98 8.36
N GLU A 119 -2.63 6.48 8.43
CA GLU A 119 -3.76 5.78 9.08
C GLU A 119 -4.38 4.68 8.21
N ASP A 120 -4.06 4.64 6.92
CA ASP A 120 -4.66 3.70 5.97
C ASP A 120 -3.92 2.36 5.88
N VAL A 121 -2.93 2.12 6.74
CA VAL A 121 -2.19 0.86 6.80
C VAL A 121 -2.30 0.22 8.18
N GLU A 122 -2.45 -1.10 8.20
CA GLU A 122 -2.57 -1.89 9.42
C GLU A 122 -1.37 -2.84 9.58
N LEU A 123 -1.03 -3.15 10.82
CA LEU A 123 0.02 -4.10 11.17
C LEU A 123 -0.37 -5.52 10.73
N LEU A 124 0.43 -6.13 9.86
CA LEU A 124 0.28 -7.53 9.51
C LEU A 124 1.04 -8.45 10.48
N GLY A 125 2.28 -8.09 10.81
CA GLY A 125 3.13 -8.87 11.73
C GLY A 125 4.62 -8.75 11.44
N ALA A 126 5.41 -9.42 12.27
CA ALA A 126 6.87 -9.48 12.16
C ALA A 126 7.33 -10.53 11.14
N MET A 127 8.43 -10.24 10.46
CA MET A 127 9.14 -11.10 9.53
C MET A 127 10.66 -10.97 9.75
N GLY A 128 11.18 -11.72 10.72
CA GLY A 128 12.57 -11.57 11.14
C GLY A 128 12.78 -10.21 11.83
N PRO A 129 13.83 -9.44 11.47
CA PRO A 129 14.13 -8.14 12.08
C PRO A 129 13.28 -6.99 11.50
N ARG A 130 12.13 -7.32 10.89
CA ARG A 130 11.29 -6.36 10.18
C ARG A 130 9.82 -6.57 10.48
N VAL A 131 9.06 -5.50 10.35
CA VAL A 131 7.61 -5.47 10.60
C VAL A 131 6.89 -5.02 9.34
N MET A 132 5.85 -5.76 8.94
CA MET A 132 5.07 -5.44 7.75
C MET A 132 3.73 -4.79 8.10
N PHE A 133 3.40 -3.76 7.33
CA PHE A 133 2.13 -3.04 7.33
C PHE A 133 1.53 -3.08 5.93
N SER A 134 0.21 -3.02 5.84
CA SER A 134 -0.49 -2.93 4.56
C SER A 134 -1.89 -2.34 4.71
N ASN A 135 -2.38 -1.70 3.66
CA ASN A 135 -3.78 -1.29 3.54
C ASN A 135 -4.72 -2.44 3.14
N ASN A 136 -4.18 -3.62 2.84
CA ASN A 136 -4.96 -4.83 2.56
C ASN A 136 -4.24 -6.08 3.10
N LEU A 137 -4.60 -6.49 4.32
CA LEU A 137 -3.96 -7.61 5.00
C LEU A 137 -4.12 -8.95 4.27
N ASP A 138 -5.24 -9.17 3.58
CA ASP A 138 -5.49 -10.42 2.87
C ASP A 138 -4.63 -10.58 1.63
N VAL A 139 -4.38 -9.50 0.91
CA VAL A 139 -3.42 -9.49 -0.20
C VAL A 139 -1.99 -9.57 0.33
N ALA A 140 -1.66 -8.80 1.37
CA ALA A 140 -0.32 -8.79 1.95
C ALA A 140 0.11 -10.18 2.47
N ARG A 141 -0.79 -10.95 3.08
CA ARG A 141 -0.54 -12.35 3.48
C ARG A 141 -0.08 -13.24 2.33
N ARG A 142 -0.58 -13.00 1.12
CA ARG A 142 -0.19 -13.76 -0.08
C ARG A 142 1.20 -13.35 -0.59
N VAL A 143 1.58 -12.09 -0.38
CA VAL A 143 2.92 -11.57 -0.70
C VAL A 143 3.97 -12.08 0.29
N CYS A 144 3.57 -12.36 1.54
CA CYS A 144 4.40 -12.90 2.61
C CYS A 144 4.80 -14.36 2.41
N ASP A 145 5.39 -14.67 1.26
CA ASP A 145 5.93 -15.99 0.96
C ASP A 145 7.35 -16.17 1.54
N ARG A 146 7.93 -17.36 1.34
CA ARG A 146 9.29 -17.68 1.77
C ARG A 146 10.34 -16.69 1.22
N ARG A 147 10.11 -16.10 0.05
CA ARG A 147 11.06 -15.17 -0.59
C ARG A 147 10.98 -13.80 0.06
N MET A 148 9.78 -13.32 0.40
CA MET A 148 9.61 -12.09 1.18
C MET A 148 10.24 -12.22 2.58
N VAL A 149 10.03 -13.35 3.26
CA VAL A 149 10.69 -13.62 4.54
C VAL A 149 12.21 -13.65 4.39
N ALA A 150 12.73 -14.27 3.33
CA ALA A 150 14.17 -14.30 3.06
C ALA A 150 14.73 -12.91 2.77
N LEU A 151 14.01 -12.07 2.03
CA LEU A 151 14.38 -10.67 1.81
C LEU A 151 14.43 -9.92 3.15
N ALA A 152 13.38 -10.05 3.97
CA ALA A 152 13.28 -9.33 5.23
C ALA A 152 14.43 -9.64 6.20
N ASN A 153 14.87 -10.91 6.26
CA ASN A 153 15.99 -11.35 7.09
C ASN A 153 17.38 -10.98 6.53
N LYS A 154 17.53 -10.93 5.19
CA LYS A 154 18.83 -10.69 4.55
C LYS A 154 19.08 -9.21 4.25
N ALA A 155 18.02 -8.42 4.10
CA ALA A 155 18.14 -6.99 3.83
C ALA A 155 18.84 -6.32 5.03
N PRO A 156 19.98 -5.63 4.81
CA PRO A 156 20.74 -5.02 5.90
C PRO A 156 19.91 -4.05 6.73
N ALA A 157 20.25 -3.91 8.02
CA ALA A 157 19.53 -3.04 8.95
C ALA A 157 19.50 -1.57 8.50
N PHE A 158 20.55 -1.10 7.81
CA PHE A 158 20.59 0.28 7.29
C PHE A 158 19.55 0.54 6.19
N VAL A 159 18.99 -0.48 5.54
CA VAL A 159 17.82 -0.31 4.67
C VAL A 159 16.61 -0.29 5.59
N GLU A 160 16.23 0.88 6.06
CA GLU A 160 15.29 1.05 7.16
C GLU A 160 13.85 0.76 6.75
N VAL A 161 13.41 1.26 5.60
CA VAL A 161 12.02 1.15 5.13
C VAL A 161 12.01 0.69 3.69
N LEU A 162 11.11 -0.23 3.35
CA LEU A 162 10.82 -0.71 2.00
C LEU A 162 9.32 -0.60 1.75
N TRP A 163 8.90 0.12 0.73
CA TRP A 163 7.47 0.29 0.44
C TRP A 163 7.18 0.39 -1.05
N ASN A 164 5.91 0.32 -1.43
CA ASN A 164 5.50 0.59 -2.80
C ASN A 164 4.50 1.74 -2.90
N GLU A 165 4.60 2.46 -4.00
CA GLU A 165 3.72 3.57 -4.31
C GLU A 165 3.53 3.63 -5.83
N GLY A 166 2.27 3.55 -6.27
CA GLY A 166 1.93 3.48 -7.69
C GLY A 166 2.70 2.36 -8.41
N ASN A 167 3.45 2.74 -9.44
CA ASN A 167 4.30 1.86 -10.24
C ASN A 167 5.75 1.79 -9.76
N TRP A 168 6.04 2.13 -8.50
CA TRP A 168 7.39 2.10 -7.94
C TRP A 168 7.46 1.23 -6.69
N ALA A 169 8.62 0.59 -6.51
CA ALA A 169 9.07 0.07 -5.24
C ALA A 169 10.19 0.98 -4.74
N LEU A 170 10.17 1.31 -3.46
CA LEU A 170 11.08 2.25 -2.84
C LEU A 170 11.75 1.61 -1.63
N GLY A 171 12.94 2.09 -1.33
CA GLY A 171 13.62 1.85 -0.07
C GLY A 171 14.34 3.08 0.42
N SER A 172 14.40 3.25 1.73
CA SER A 172 15.15 4.34 2.36
C SER A 172 16.20 3.82 3.33
N MET A 173 17.25 4.61 3.47
CA MET A 173 18.35 4.38 4.41
C MET A 173 18.87 5.72 4.94
N PRO A 174 19.68 5.74 6.02
CA PRO A 174 20.37 6.94 6.44
C PRO A 174 21.17 7.56 5.29
N VAL A 175 21.24 8.89 5.25
CA VAL A 175 21.92 9.65 4.18
C VAL A 175 23.33 9.09 3.96
N THR A 176 23.63 8.67 2.73
CA THR A 176 24.89 7.99 2.41
C THR A 176 25.32 8.21 0.96
N ASN A 177 26.61 8.46 0.77
CA ASN A 177 27.30 8.43 -0.53
C ASN A 177 28.25 7.23 -0.67
N ASP A 178 28.19 6.26 0.26
CA ASP A 178 28.98 5.03 0.21
C ASP A 178 28.50 4.12 -0.95
N PRO A 179 29.32 3.90 -2.01
CA PRO A 179 28.94 3.09 -3.16
C PRO A 179 28.46 1.69 -2.80
N ALA A 180 29.04 1.05 -1.79
CA ALA A 180 28.68 -0.32 -1.41
C ALA A 180 27.25 -0.37 -0.83
N LYS A 181 26.88 0.61 0.00
CA LYS A 181 25.52 0.73 0.54
C LYS A 181 24.50 1.04 -0.55
N LEU A 182 24.86 1.90 -1.50
CA LEU A 182 23.99 2.27 -2.62
C LEU A 182 23.71 1.09 -3.54
N ASN A 183 24.75 0.33 -3.90
CA ASN A 183 24.62 -0.88 -4.71
C ASN A 183 23.77 -1.94 -4.00
N THR A 184 24.02 -2.15 -2.71
CA THR A 184 23.24 -3.08 -1.89
C THR A 184 21.77 -2.63 -1.79
N GLY A 185 21.53 -1.33 -1.63
CA GLY A 185 20.20 -0.74 -1.62
C GLY A 185 19.45 -0.96 -2.93
N LEU A 186 20.09 -0.70 -4.07
CA LEU A 186 19.54 -0.99 -5.39
C LEU A 186 19.16 -2.46 -5.53
N GLU A 187 20.04 -3.37 -5.14
CA GLU A 187 19.78 -4.82 -5.18
C GLU A 187 18.57 -5.20 -4.32
N VAL A 188 18.49 -4.69 -3.09
CA VAL A 188 17.39 -4.96 -2.15
C VAL A 188 16.07 -4.41 -2.68
N VAL A 189 16.02 -3.15 -3.11
CA VAL A 189 14.80 -2.52 -3.65
C VAL A 189 14.37 -3.19 -4.95
N ARG A 190 15.32 -3.58 -5.81
CA ARG A 190 15.04 -4.35 -7.03
C ARG A 190 14.41 -5.70 -6.69
N ARG A 191 14.97 -6.45 -5.73
CA ARG A 191 14.39 -7.72 -5.28
C ARG A 191 13.01 -7.54 -4.66
N PHE A 192 12.83 -6.47 -3.86
CA PHE A 192 11.53 -6.14 -3.31
C PHE A 192 10.50 -5.88 -4.42
N ALA A 193 10.87 -5.10 -5.44
CA ALA A 193 10.03 -4.85 -6.62
C ALA A 193 9.59 -6.15 -7.32
N ASP A 194 10.49 -7.14 -7.46
CA ASP A 194 10.18 -8.46 -8.03
C ASP A 194 9.15 -9.23 -7.21
N LEU A 195 9.23 -9.17 -5.89
CA LEU A 195 8.28 -9.86 -5.02
C LEU A 195 6.90 -9.23 -5.10
N LEU A 196 6.83 -7.91 -5.30
CA LEU A 196 5.58 -7.18 -5.41
C LEU A 196 4.88 -7.32 -6.77
N ARG A 197 5.42 -8.09 -7.71
CA ARG A 197 4.74 -8.37 -9.00
C ARG A 197 3.45 -9.17 -8.84
N VAL A 198 3.25 -9.80 -7.67
CA VAL A 198 2.03 -10.58 -7.36
C VAL A 198 0.88 -9.72 -6.85
N LEU A 199 1.13 -8.43 -6.61
CA LEU A 199 0.07 -7.49 -6.19
C LEU A 199 -0.97 -7.34 -7.31
N PRO A 200 -2.26 -7.18 -6.97
CA PRO A 200 -3.31 -6.98 -7.95
C PRO A 200 -3.02 -5.68 -8.72
N PRO A 201 -3.01 -5.72 -10.07
CA PRO A 201 -2.81 -4.52 -10.86
C PRO A 201 -3.98 -3.55 -10.63
N MET A 202 -3.67 -2.27 -10.63
CA MET A 202 -4.69 -1.22 -10.73
C MET A 202 -5.40 -1.41 -12.07
N ARG A 203 -6.69 -1.77 -12.01
CA ARG A 203 -7.56 -1.74 -13.18
C ARG A 203 -8.00 -0.30 -13.35
N GLU A 204 -7.69 0.31 -14.48
CA GLU A 204 -8.50 1.45 -14.91
C GLU A 204 -9.94 0.96 -14.99
N PRO A 205 -10.93 1.77 -14.57
CA PRO A 205 -12.30 1.45 -14.87
C PRO A 205 -12.36 1.32 -16.39
N GLU A 206 -12.53 0.08 -16.89
CA GLU A 206 -12.92 -0.15 -18.27
C GLU A 206 -14.06 0.81 -18.56
N ASP A 207 -13.90 1.63 -19.59
CA ASP A 207 -15.00 2.43 -20.11
C ASP A 207 -16.19 1.48 -20.21
N SER A 208 -17.29 1.85 -19.53
CA SER A 208 -18.50 1.02 -19.54
C SER A 208 -18.77 0.67 -21.01
N PRO A 209 -18.91 -0.63 -21.36
CA PRO A 209 -18.95 -1.05 -22.75
C PRO A 209 -19.90 -0.15 -23.51
N ASP A 210 -19.43 0.48 -24.59
CA ASP A 210 -20.28 1.34 -25.40
C ASP A 210 -21.54 0.53 -25.72
N PRO A 211 -22.75 0.96 -25.29
CA PRO A 211 -23.98 0.23 -25.55
C PRO A 211 -24.24 0.01 -27.06
N ARG A 212 -23.45 0.67 -27.93
CA ARG A 212 -23.49 0.57 -29.37
C ARG A 212 -22.35 -0.25 -29.99
N ASP A 213 -21.46 -0.86 -29.19
CA ASP A 213 -20.46 -1.80 -29.71
C ASP A 213 -21.14 -3.12 -30.12
N PRO A 214 -21.24 -3.43 -31.43
CA PRO A 214 -21.87 -4.66 -31.90
C PRO A 214 -21.05 -5.92 -31.57
N HIS A 215 -19.83 -5.78 -31.06
CA HIS A 215 -18.94 -6.88 -30.69
C HIS A 215 -18.74 -7.04 -29.17
N GLY A 216 -19.40 -6.24 -28.33
CA GLY A 216 -19.39 -6.41 -26.88
C GLY A 216 -20.01 -7.75 -26.44
N PRO A 217 -19.59 -8.32 -25.29
CA PRO A 217 -20.16 -9.58 -24.81
C PRO A 217 -21.66 -9.37 -24.58
N THR A 218 -22.46 -10.00 -25.44
CA THR A 218 -23.92 -9.98 -25.35
C THR A 218 -24.28 -10.64 -24.02
N ARG A 219 -24.58 -9.82 -23.03
CA ARG A 219 -25.10 -10.29 -21.75
C ARG A 219 -26.52 -10.79 -22.01
N ALA A 220 -26.62 -12.06 -22.38
CA ALA A 220 -27.86 -12.73 -22.82
C ALA A 220 -29.02 -12.53 -21.83
N GLU A 221 -28.73 -12.34 -20.54
CA GLU A 221 -29.72 -12.08 -19.49
C GLU A 221 -30.55 -10.80 -19.69
N LEU A 222 -30.00 -9.74 -20.32
CA LEU A 222 -30.74 -8.47 -20.48
C LEU A 222 -31.58 -8.40 -21.78
N ALA A 223 -31.30 -9.28 -22.75
CA ALA A 223 -32.05 -9.33 -24.00
C ALA A 223 -33.42 -10.00 -23.83
N ASP A 224 -33.52 -10.97 -22.92
CA ASP A 224 -34.75 -11.71 -22.66
C ASP A 224 -35.79 -10.87 -21.90
N GLU A 225 -35.36 -10.06 -20.93
CA GLU A 225 -36.30 -9.27 -20.11
C GLU A 225 -37.03 -8.18 -20.91
N LYS A 226 -36.36 -7.58 -21.90
CA LYS A 226 -36.96 -6.57 -22.78
C LYS A 226 -37.92 -7.17 -23.82
N THR A 227 -37.64 -8.39 -24.28
CA THR A 227 -38.53 -9.06 -25.24
C THR A 227 -39.74 -9.68 -24.55
N GLU A 228 -39.58 -10.20 -23.33
CA GLU A 228 -40.70 -10.67 -22.50
C GLU A 228 -41.65 -9.53 -22.10
N SER A 229 -41.12 -8.39 -21.64
CA SER A 229 -41.95 -7.23 -21.25
C SER A 229 -42.75 -6.64 -22.42
N LEU A 230 -42.22 -6.67 -23.65
CA LEU A 230 -42.95 -6.27 -24.85
C LEU A 230 -44.03 -7.28 -25.26
N ARG A 231 -43.77 -8.57 -25.06
CA ARG A 231 -44.72 -9.66 -25.35
C ARG A 231 -45.89 -9.64 -24.38
N ASP A 232 -45.62 -9.37 -23.10
CA ASP A 232 -46.64 -9.29 -22.06
C ASP A 232 -47.53 -8.03 -22.22
N LYS A 233 -46.94 -6.91 -22.66
CA LYS A 233 -47.70 -5.68 -22.98
C LYS A 233 -48.64 -5.87 -24.18
N ARG A 234 -48.19 -6.57 -25.23
CA ARG A 234 -49.05 -6.95 -26.38
C ARG A 234 -50.15 -7.92 -25.98
N ARG A 235 -49.86 -8.89 -25.10
CA ARG A 235 -50.86 -9.84 -24.59
C ARG A 235 -51.97 -9.14 -23.79
N ARG A 236 -51.60 -8.16 -22.94
CA ARG A 236 -52.57 -7.34 -22.20
C ARG A 236 -53.40 -6.43 -23.11
N GLN A 237 -52.79 -5.88 -24.17
CA GLN A 237 -53.53 -5.11 -25.17
C GLN A 237 -54.52 -5.98 -25.96
N ALA A 238 -54.14 -7.21 -26.33
CA ALA A 238 -55.05 -8.14 -27.01
C ALA A 238 -56.22 -8.60 -26.11
N ALA A 239 -55.97 -8.77 -24.80
CA ALA A 239 -57.03 -9.11 -23.84
C ALA A 239 -58.00 -7.94 -23.60
N GLY A 240 -57.50 -6.69 -23.60
CA GLY A 240 -58.32 -5.48 -23.42
C GLY A 240 -59.26 -5.17 -24.59
N THR A 241 -58.96 -5.65 -25.80
CA THR A 241 -59.81 -5.43 -26.99
C THR A 241 -60.98 -6.43 -27.08
N SER A 242 -60.93 -7.55 -26.33
CA SER A 242 -62.03 -8.54 -26.35
C SER A 242 -63.21 -8.19 -25.44
N THR A 243 -63.03 -7.28 -24.48
CA THR A 243 -64.09 -6.88 -23.54
C THR A 243 -64.92 -5.68 -24.02
N ALA A 244 -64.56 -5.05 -25.14
CA ALA A 244 -65.29 -3.91 -25.70
C ALA A 244 -66.39 -4.29 -26.72
N ALA A 245 -66.55 -5.57 -27.05
CA ALA A 245 -67.49 -6.05 -28.07
C ALA A 245 -68.74 -6.77 -27.50
N ALA A 246 -68.92 -6.82 -26.17
CA ALA A 246 -70.08 -7.47 -25.55
C ALA A 246 -70.76 -6.57 -24.51
N SER A 247 -71.22 -5.39 -24.94
CA SER A 247 -72.14 -4.59 -24.15
C SER A 247 -73.06 -3.80 -25.08
N GLN A 248 -74.11 -4.47 -25.55
CA GLN A 248 -75.36 -3.88 -26.02
C GLN A 248 -76.42 -4.98 -26.18
N THR A 249 -77.19 -5.27 -25.11
CA THR A 249 -78.64 -5.54 -25.14
C THR A 249 -79.16 -5.90 -23.74
N GLY A 250 -80.21 -5.20 -23.28
CA GLY A 250 -81.20 -5.74 -22.34
C GLY A 250 -81.18 -5.22 -20.90
N ALA A 251 -82.11 -4.32 -20.58
CA ALA A 251 -82.61 -3.98 -19.24
C ALA A 251 -83.18 -5.22 -18.52
N SER A 252 -83.36 -5.34 -17.19
CA SER A 252 -84.01 -4.45 -16.23
C SER A 252 -83.92 -5.10 -14.82
N GLY A 253 -83.93 -4.32 -13.73
CA GLY A 253 -84.44 -4.78 -12.42
C GLY A 253 -83.46 -4.76 -11.23
N ASP A 254 -83.57 -3.72 -10.39
CA ASP A 254 -83.18 -3.70 -8.96
C ASP A 254 -84.23 -4.46 -8.10
N PRO A 255 -84.08 -4.61 -6.76
CA PRO A 255 -82.88 -4.92 -5.95
C PRO A 255 -83.19 -5.99 -4.86
N GLU A 256 -82.19 -6.69 -4.28
CA GLU A 256 -82.27 -7.10 -2.87
C GLU A 256 -80.93 -7.57 -2.28
N SER A 257 -80.58 -7.01 -1.13
CA SER A 257 -79.61 -7.54 -0.15
C SER A 257 -80.44 -8.25 0.95
N PRO A 258 -79.97 -9.28 1.69
CA PRO A 258 -78.83 -9.10 2.59
C PRO A 258 -77.97 -10.35 2.95
N ALA A 259 -76.81 -10.05 3.56
CA ALA A 259 -76.13 -10.73 4.68
C ALA A 259 -75.85 -12.26 4.65
N ALA A 260 -74.57 -12.63 4.80
CA ALA A 260 -74.08 -13.39 5.97
C ALA A 260 -72.58 -13.74 5.90
N ALA A 261 -71.86 -13.30 6.93
CA ALA A 261 -70.71 -13.89 7.62
C ALA A 261 -69.93 -15.08 7.01
N ARG A 262 -68.59 -15.01 7.04
CA ARG A 262 -67.74 -15.74 8.03
C ARG A 262 -66.24 -15.42 7.91
N LYS A 263 -65.58 -15.56 9.06
CA LYS A 263 -64.20 -15.22 9.48
C LYS A 263 -63.05 -15.91 8.71
N PRO A 264 -61.81 -15.36 8.80
CA PRO A 264 -60.56 -16.01 8.35
C PRO A 264 -59.86 -16.80 9.48
N PRO A 265 -58.99 -17.78 9.18
CA PRO A 265 -57.92 -18.22 10.07
C PRO A 265 -56.61 -17.47 9.72
N ALA A 266 -56.01 -16.71 10.63
CA ALA A 266 -55.13 -17.13 11.74
C ALA A 266 -53.69 -17.44 11.29
N SER A 267 -52.82 -16.50 11.62
CA SER A 267 -51.37 -16.53 11.62
C SER A 267 -50.83 -17.49 12.69
N SER A 268 -49.79 -18.25 12.36
CA SER A 268 -49.05 -19.07 13.32
C SER A 268 -47.81 -18.34 13.84
N THR A 269 -47.75 -18.25 15.16
CA THR A 269 -46.62 -17.87 16.00
C THR A 269 -45.66 -19.04 16.18
N GLY A 270 -44.37 -18.77 16.32
CA GLY A 270 -43.38 -19.75 16.76
C GLY A 270 -42.04 -19.12 17.10
N GLY A 271 -41.97 -18.42 18.23
CA GLY A 271 -40.70 -17.95 18.79
C GLY A 271 -39.89 -19.08 19.42
N ARG A 272 -38.56 -18.98 19.36
CA ARG A 272 -37.68 -19.65 20.33
C ARG A 272 -36.38 -18.88 20.52
N ARG A 273 -36.18 -18.46 21.77
CA ARG A 273 -35.01 -17.80 22.36
C ARG A 273 -34.26 -18.84 23.21
N MET A 274 -32.96 -18.62 23.45
CA MET A 274 -32.02 -19.16 24.49
C MET A 274 -30.68 -19.52 23.82
N SER A 275 -29.57 -18.79 23.97
CA SER A 275 -28.70 -18.43 25.13
C SER A 275 -27.39 -19.28 25.13
N PRO A 276 -26.22 -18.70 25.50
CA PRO A 276 -24.88 -19.19 25.12
C PRO A 276 -24.22 -20.07 26.21
N MET A 277 -23.23 -20.88 25.81
CA MET A 277 -22.40 -21.72 26.70
C MET A 277 -20.99 -21.13 26.94
N PRO A 278 -20.27 -21.57 28.00
CA PRO A 278 -19.42 -20.70 28.81
C PRO A 278 -17.91 -20.84 28.56
N VAL A 279 -17.20 -19.81 29.00
CA VAL A 279 -15.74 -19.72 29.16
C VAL A 279 -15.29 -20.58 30.35
N ARG A 280 -14.21 -21.36 30.16
CA ARG A 280 -13.52 -22.08 31.25
C ARG A 280 -12.07 -21.64 31.31
N GLY A 281 -11.71 -20.93 32.37
CA GLY A 281 -10.33 -20.74 32.81
C GLY A 281 -9.94 -21.78 33.87
N SER A 282 -8.64 -22.07 33.95
CA SER A 282 -7.99 -22.70 35.10
C SER A 282 -6.55 -22.19 35.20
N ALA A 283 -6.25 -21.50 36.32
CA ALA A 283 -4.94 -21.47 36.97
C ALA A 283 -4.66 -22.86 37.60
N GLY A 284 -3.47 -23.33 37.96
CA GLY A 284 -2.10 -22.80 38.11
C GLY A 284 -1.39 -23.71 39.14
N THR A 285 -0.07 -23.93 39.02
CA THR A 285 0.91 -24.45 40.03
C THR A 285 2.24 -24.66 39.28
N SER A 286 3.37 -23.96 39.47
CA SER A 286 4.26 -23.62 40.60
C SER A 286 5.58 -24.43 40.55
N ASP A 287 6.70 -23.67 40.54
CA ASP A 287 8.11 -23.99 40.90
C ASP A 287 8.94 -25.04 40.13
N ASP A 288 10.07 -24.62 39.54
CA ASP A 288 11.41 -24.71 40.18
C ASP A 288 12.49 -23.97 39.33
N ALA A 289 13.59 -23.59 39.99
CA ALA A 289 14.61 -22.59 39.66
C ALA A 289 15.71 -23.04 38.65
N PRO A 290 16.70 -22.17 38.29
CA PRO A 290 17.58 -22.38 37.14
C PRO A 290 18.87 -23.15 37.50
N ARG A 291 19.26 -24.13 36.67
CA ARG A 291 20.61 -24.71 36.70
C ARG A 291 21.55 -23.94 35.79
N ARG A 292 22.52 -23.25 36.41
CA ARG A 292 23.84 -23.02 35.83
C ARG A 292 24.49 -24.39 35.60
N ASP A 293 24.96 -24.64 34.40
CA ASP A 293 26.12 -25.52 34.22
C ASP A 293 27.09 -24.90 33.21
N THR A 294 28.27 -24.61 33.74
CA THR A 294 29.49 -24.19 33.07
C THR A 294 30.13 -25.41 32.44
N GLY A 295 29.96 -25.57 31.12
CA GLY A 295 30.58 -26.64 30.34
C GLY A 295 31.66 -26.12 29.41
N GLU A 296 32.75 -25.60 29.98
CA GLU A 296 34.01 -25.40 29.27
C GLU A 296 34.54 -26.79 28.83
N ARG A 297 34.73 -27.00 27.52
CA ARG A 297 35.61 -28.07 27.04
C ARG A 297 36.56 -27.55 25.95
N PRO A 298 37.83 -27.95 26.02
CA PRO A 298 38.91 -27.21 25.42
C PRO A 298 39.18 -27.61 23.98
N ASN A 299 39.73 -26.63 23.29
CA ASN A 299 40.56 -26.74 22.10
C ASN A 299 41.42 -28.03 22.11
N ARG A 300 41.31 -28.85 21.06
CA ARG A 300 42.32 -29.86 20.73
C ARG A 300 42.71 -29.71 19.27
N HIS A 301 43.79 -28.95 19.07
CA HIS A 301 44.74 -29.21 18.00
C HIS A 301 45.07 -30.71 17.95
N ARG A 302 44.97 -31.31 16.76
CA ARG A 302 46.01 -32.22 16.26
C ARG A 302 45.83 -32.48 14.76
N ASN A 303 46.92 -32.15 14.06
CA ASN A 303 47.38 -32.58 12.74
C ASN A 303 46.46 -32.36 11.53
#